data_AF-A0AAW3TUW9-F1
#
_entry.id   AF-A0AAW3TUW9-F1
#
_cell.length_a   1.000
_cell.length_b   1.000
_cell.length_c   1.000
_cell.angle_alpha   90.00
_cell.angle_beta   90.00
_cell.angle_gamma   90.00
#
_symmetry.space_group_name_H-M   'P 1'
#
loop_
_entity.id
_entity.type
_entity.pdbx_description
1 polymer ?
#
loop_
_entity_poly.entity_id
_entity_poly.type
_entity_poly.pdbx_seq_one_letter_code
_entity_poly.pdbx_strand_id
1 'polypeptide(L)'
;MTKRSILPATLRATLAAPALLLGGCMGTQNPGITSVHQPVVSRQDYALDVATAGGRLAPSEARRLSDWMNTMHLGFGDRVGVDAGGPIPVAARDEVAAVVASYGLLLSDDHPVTAAPVTPGTVRVVVSRMHARVPGCPDWSRDASHEFDANTSSNFGCAVNTNLAAMVARPGDLVRGVDHDPISDPVLTAKAIDAYRKKPATGAGALEQVSAKGGR
;
A
#
# COMPACT_ATOMS: atom_id res chain seq x y z
N MET A 1 -41.61 -48.98 51.33
CA MET A 1 -40.81 -47.91 51.97
C MET A 1 -39.58 -47.63 51.11
N THR A 2 -39.67 -46.64 50.23
CA THR A 2 -38.63 -46.26 49.25
C THR A 2 -37.74 -45.18 49.85
N LYS A 3 -36.48 -45.51 50.16
CA LYS A 3 -35.47 -44.56 50.62
C LYS A 3 -35.00 -43.69 49.44
N ARG A 4 -35.39 -42.41 49.44
CA ARG A 4 -34.82 -41.39 48.55
C ARG A 4 -33.39 -41.09 49.00
N SER A 5 -32.42 -41.43 48.15
CA SER A 5 -31.02 -41.02 48.31
C SER A 5 -30.87 -39.55 47.94
N ILE A 6 -30.64 -38.70 48.94
CA ILE A 6 -30.28 -37.29 48.77
C ILE A 6 -28.75 -37.26 48.61
N LEU A 7 -28.27 -37.49 47.39
CA LEU A 7 -26.89 -37.20 47.03
C LEU A 7 -26.74 -35.67 46.92
N PRO A 8 -25.80 -35.05 47.64
CA PRO A 8 -25.74 -33.60 47.79
C PRO A 8 -25.23 -32.98 46.48
N ALA A 9 -26.06 -32.13 45.88
CA ALA A 9 -25.74 -31.30 44.72
C ALA A 9 -24.55 -30.33 44.96
N THR A 10 -24.05 -30.24 46.18
CA THR A 10 -22.96 -29.34 46.59
C THR A 10 -21.58 -29.83 46.14
N LEU A 11 -21.39 -31.11 45.82
CA LEU A 11 -20.07 -31.64 45.44
C LEU A 11 -19.66 -31.28 43.98
N ARG A 12 -20.60 -30.87 43.14
CA ARG A 12 -20.31 -30.49 41.74
C ARG A 12 -19.82 -29.04 41.60
N ALA A 13 -20.05 -28.19 42.60
CA ALA A 13 -19.64 -26.78 42.55
C ALA A 13 -18.17 -26.57 42.94
N THR A 14 -17.57 -27.46 43.71
CA THR A 14 -16.19 -27.31 44.23
C THR A 14 -15.09 -27.70 43.23
N LEU A 15 -15.42 -28.47 42.17
CA LEU A 15 -14.47 -28.86 41.13
C LEU A 15 -14.28 -27.82 40.01
N ALA A 16 -15.12 -26.80 39.92
CA ALA A 16 -15.01 -25.75 38.90
C ALA A 16 -14.16 -24.54 39.36
N ALA A 17 -13.90 -24.40 40.66
CA ALA A 17 -13.15 -23.28 41.22
C ALA A 17 -11.67 -23.19 40.78
N PRO A 18 -10.90 -24.30 40.59
CA PRO A 18 -9.49 -24.19 40.19
C PRO A 18 -9.32 -23.74 38.74
N ALA A 19 -10.33 -23.95 37.88
CA ALA A 19 -10.25 -23.60 36.45
C ALA A 19 -10.24 -22.09 36.20
N LEU A 20 -10.77 -21.29 37.13
CA LEU A 20 -10.78 -19.82 37.04
C LEU A 20 -9.45 -19.17 37.43
N LEU A 21 -8.53 -19.91 38.07
CA LEU A 21 -7.22 -19.40 38.50
C LEU A 21 -6.10 -19.57 37.45
N LEU A 22 -6.39 -20.21 36.30
CA LEU A 22 -5.44 -20.42 35.20
C LEU A 22 -5.40 -19.26 34.18
N GLY A 23 -6.09 -18.15 34.44
CA GLY A 23 -6.15 -17.00 33.52
C GLY A 23 -4.86 -16.18 33.40
N GLY A 24 -3.82 -16.46 34.21
CA GLY A 24 -2.60 -15.65 34.28
C GLY A 24 -1.66 -15.76 33.06
N CYS A 25 -1.78 -16.80 32.24
CA CYS A 25 -0.97 -16.98 31.03
C CYS A 25 -1.74 -16.72 29.73
N MET A 26 -2.89 -16.06 29.80
CA MET A 26 -3.71 -15.77 28.61
C MET A 26 -3.32 -14.42 27.99
N GLY A 27 -3.30 -14.35 26.66
CA GLY A 27 -3.00 -13.13 25.90
C GLY A 27 -1.65 -13.14 25.18
N THR A 28 -1.40 -12.10 24.38
CA THR A 28 -0.28 -12.02 23.43
C THR A 28 1.08 -11.89 24.10
N GLN A 29 1.79 -12.99 24.36
CA GLN A 29 3.14 -12.98 24.97
C GLN A 29 4.21 -12.40 24.02
N ASN A 30 5.07 -11.52 24.53
CA ASN A 30 6.13 -10.88 23.75
C ASN A 30 7.30 -10.43 24.64
N PRO A 31 8.26 -11.31 24.95
CA PRO A 31 9.44 -10.98 25.75
C PRO A 31 10.48 -10.12 24.99
N GLY A 32 10.22 -9.76 23.73
CA GLY A 32 11.09 -8.90 22.92
C GLY A 32 10.62 -7.45 22.85
N ILE A 33 11.43 -6.63 22.16
CA ILE A 33 11.12 -5.21 21.89
C ILE A 33 10.53 -4.98 20.49
N THR A 34 10.29 -6.05 19.73
CA THR A 34 9.67 -6.00 18.41
C THR A 34 8.16 -6.19 18.56
N SER A 35 7.36 -5.48 17.78
CA SER A 35 5.92 -5.67 17.79
C SER A 35 5.54 -7.01 17.15
N VAL A 36 4.64 -7.77 17.78
CA VAL A 36 3.99 -8.94 17.17
C VAL A 36 2.93 -8.50 16.15
N HIS A 37 2.33 -7.34 16.38
CA HIS A 37 1.26 -6.75 15.56
C HIS A 37 1.83 -6.07 14.32
N GLN A 38 2.23 -6.87 13.32
CA GLN A 38 2.82 -6.37 12.08
C GLN A 38 1.75 -6.00 11.03
N PRO A 39 1.96 -4.94 10.22
CA PRO A 39 1.11 -4.66 9.07
C PRO A 39 1.11 -5.83 8.08
N VAL A 40 -0.09 -6.29 7.74
CA VAL A 40 -0.32 -7.33 6.73
C VAL A 40 -0.98 -6.68 5.51
N VAL A 41 -0.38 -6.91 4.35
CA VAL A 41 -0.86 -6.38 3.07
C VAL A 41 -1.66 -7.44 2.34
N SER A 42 -2.89 -7.12 1.98
CA SER A 42 -3.69 -7.91 1.04
C SER A 42 -3.73 -7.24 -0.32
N ARG A 43 -3.60 -8.03 -1.38
CA ARG A 43 -3.69 -7.61 -2.79
C ARG A 43 -4.92 -8.26 -3.43
N GLN A 44 -5.64 -7.50 -4.24
CA GLN A 44 -6.70 -7.98 -5.12
C GLN A 44 -6.42 -7.46 -6.53
N ASP A 45 -6.38 -8.38 -7.50
CA ASP A 45 -6.13 -8.05 -8.91
C ASP A 45 -7.42 -8.29 -9.71
N TYR A 46 -7.87 -7.26 -10.42
CA TYR A 46 -9.03 -7.29 -11.30
C TYR A 46 -8.55 -7.15 -12.74
N ALA A 47 -8.99 -8.02 -13.63
CA ALA A 47 -8.54 -8.03 -15.01
C ALA A 47 -9.71 -7.84 -15.98
N LEU A 48 -9.48 -7.06 -17.03
CA LEU A 48 -10.37 -6.91 -18.18
C LEU A 48 -9.58 -7.12 -19.46
N ASP A 49 -10.02 -8.07 -20.27
CA ASP A 49 -9.49 -8.27 -21.61
C ASP A 49 -10.23 -7.35 -22.59
N VAL A 50 -9.47 -6.49 -23.27
CA VAL A 50 -9.95 -5.58 -24.31
C VAL A 50 -9.44 -6.03 -25.67
N ALA A 51 -10.34 -6.10 -26.65
CA ALA A 51 -9.98 -6.55 -27.99
C ALA A 51 -9.09 -5.53 -28.70
N THR A 52 -8.18 -6.02 -29.53
CA THR A 52 -7.33 -5.18 -30.39
C THR A 52 -7.60 -5.45 -31.86
N ALA A 53 -7.51 -4.40 -32.67
CA ALA A 53 -7.65 -4.45 -34.12
C ALA A 53 -6.54 -3.61 -34.76
N GLY A 54 -5.67 -4.25 -35.55
CA GLY A 54 -4.56 -3.54 -36.22
C GLY A 54 -3.54 -2.90 -35.26
N GLY A 55 -3.31 -3.51 -34.09
CA GLY A 55 -2.37 -3.00 -33.08
C GLY A 55 -2.89 -1.84 -32.23
N ARG A 56 -4.17 -1.49 -32.37
CA ARG A 56 -4.90 -0.50 -31.55
C ARG A 56 -6.06 -1.18 -30.82
N LEU A 57 -6.70 -0.49 -29.88
CA LEU A 57 -7.96 -0.98 -29.31
C LEU A 57 -9.02 -1.07 -30.41
N ALA A 58 -9.81 -2.14 -30.36
CA ALA A 58 -10.94 -2.28 -31.27
C ALA A 58 -11.96 -1.14 -31.03
N PRO A 59 -12.77 -0.77 -32.04
CA PRO A 59 -13.82 0.22 -31.86
C PRO A 59 -14.69 -0.15 -30.66
N SER A 60 -15.06 0.86 -29.85
CA SER A 60 -15.82 0.74 -28.59
C SER A 60 -15.09 0.18 -27.36
N GLU A 61 -13.94 -0.49 -27.49
CA GLU A 61 -13.22 -1.05 -26.34
C GLU A 61 -12.70 0.01 -25.37
N ALA A 62 -12.30 1.19 -25.88
CA ALA A 62 -11.91 2.32 -25.02
C ALA A 62 -13.06 2.79 -24.10
N ARG A 63 -14.31 2.77 -24.60
CA ARG A 63 -15.49 3.12 -23.80
C ARG A 63 -15.83 2.00 -22.80
N ARG A 64 -15.76 0.75 -23.23
CA ARG A 64 -15.94 -0.40 -22.34
C ARG A 64 -14.92 -0.39 -21.20
N LEU A 65 -13.67 -0.05 -21.50
CA LEU A 65 -12.60 0.13 -20.53
C LEU A 65 -12.92 1.27 -19.55
N SER A 66 -13.34 2.44 -20.04
CA SER A 66 -13.71 3.55 -19.17
C SER A 66 -14.90 3.21 -18.27
N ASP A 67 -15.92 2.55 -18.80
CA ASP A 67 -17.12 2.19 -18.04
C ASP A 67 -16.80 1.17 -16.94
N TRP A 68 -15.93 0.20 -17.24
CA TRP A 68 -15.41 -0.76 -16.26
C TRP A 68 -14.59 -0.07 -15.16
N MET A 69 -13.69 0.85 -15.54
CA MET A 69 -12.88 1.60 -14.58
C MET A 69 -13.74 2.46 -13.64
N ASN A 70 -14.76 3.12 -14.19
CA ASN A 70 -15.73 3.88 -13.42
C ASN A 70 -16.52 2.98 -12.45
N THR A 71 -16.95 1.80 -12.91
CA THR A 71 -17.69 0.83 -12.08
C THR A 71 -16.84 0.32 -10.92
N MET A 72 -15.54 0.12 -11.12
CA MET A 72 -14.61 -0.27 -10.04
C MET A 72 -14.21 0.88 -9.12
N HIS A 73 -14.65 2.11 -9.42
CA HIS A 73 -14.29 3.32 -8.69
C HIS A 73 -12.77 3.46 -8.59
N LEU A 74 -12.10 3.48 -9.76
CA LEU A 74 -10.65 3.68 -9.80
C LEU A 74 -10.27 4.98 -9.11
N GLY A 75 -9.25 4.90 -8.28
CA GLY A 75 -8.79 6.06 -7.53
C GLY A 75 -7.35 5.94 -7.07
N PHE A 76 -6.97 6.90 -6.23
CA PHE A 76 -5.64 6.93 -5.64
C PHE A 76 -5.33 5.63 -4.89
N GLY A 77 -4.13 5.08 -5.13
CA GLY A 77 -3.66 3.82 -4.54
C GLY A 77 -3.91 2.58 -5.42
N ASP A 78 -4.78 2.66 -6.42
CA ASP A 78 -4.91 1.62 -7.43
C ASP A 78 -3.75 1.68 -8.42
N ARG A 79 -3.25 0.52 -8.84
CA ARG A 79 -2.25 0.43 -9.90
C ARG A 79 -2.83 -0.23 -11.13
N VAL A 80 -2.60 0.36 -12.29
CA VAL A 80 -3.06 -0.18 -13.56
C VAL A 80 -1.85 -0.67 -14.35
N GLY A 81 -1.83 -1.94 -14.69
CA GLY A 81 -0.81 -2.52 -15.58
C GLY A 81 -1.46 -3.14 -16.82
N VAL A 82 -0.62 -3.45 -17.80
CA VAL A 82 -1.06 -3.96 -19.10
C VAL A 82 -0.26 -5.22 -19.44
N ASP A 83 -0.94 -6.25 -19.91
CA ASP A 83 -0.38 -7.52 -20.34
C ASP A 83 -0.98 -7.93 -21.69
N ALA A 84 -0.18 -8.42 -22.63
CA ALA A 84 -0.65 -8.93 -23.92
C ALA A 84 -0.25 -10.40 -24.15
N GLY A 85 0.28 -11.08 -23.13
CA GLY A 85 0.88 -12.42 -23.27
C GLY A 85 2.13 -12.44 -24.16
N GLY A 86 2.70 -11.26 -24.47
CA GLY A 86 3.77 -11.03 -25.42
C GLY A 86 4.05 -9.53 -25.58
N PRO A 87 4.74 -9.12 -26.67
CA PRO A 87 4.98 -7.70 -26.95
C PRO A 87 3.66 -6.92 -27.05
N ILE A 88 3.52 -5.88 -26.22
CA ILE A 88 2.33 -5.03 -26.21
C ILE A 88 2.41 -4.06 -27.41
N PRO A 89 1.38 -3.98 -28.27
CA PRO A 89 1.33 -2.98 -29.32
C PRO A 89 1.36 -1.56 -28.71
N VAL A 90 2.30 -0.72 -29.15
CA VAL A 90 2.53 0.62 -28.59
C VAL A 90 1.26 1.47 -28.65
N ALA A 91 0.58 1.48 -29.81
CA ALA A 91 -0.63 2.28 -29.98
C ALA A 91 -1.78 1.82 -29.05
N ALA A 92 -1.95 0.52 -28.85
CA ALA A 92 -2.93 0.01 -27.87
C ALA A 92 -2.54 0.38 -26.43
N ARG A 93 -1.24 0.33 -26.07
CA ARG A 93 -0.76 0.76 -24.74
C ARG A 93 -1.03 2.25 -24.51
N ASP A 94 -0.77 3.09 -25.51
CA ASP A 94 -0.96 4.54 -25.43
C ASP A 94 -2.45 4.91 -25.31
N GLU A 95 -3.33 4.20 -26.03
CA GLU A 95 -4.78 4.38 -25.91
C GLU A 95 -5.29 3.97 -24.52
N VAL A 96 -4.81 2.85 -23.97
CA VAL A 96 -5.10 2.46 -22.58
C VAL A 96 -4.54 3.51 -21.61
N ALA A 97 -3.32 4.01 -21.83
CA ALA A 97 -2.71 5.04 -21.00
C ALA A 97 -3.52 6.34 -21.00
N ALA A 98 -4.06 6.74 -22.15
CA ALA A 98 -4.92 7.92 -22.26
C ALA A 98 -6.22 7.77 -21.45
N VAL A 99 -6.83 6.57 -21.47
CA VAL A 99 -8.01 6.29 -20.63
C VAL A 99 -7.63 6.34 -19.16
N VAL A 100 -6.54 5.69 -18.75
CA VAL A 100 -6.07 5.67 -17.35
C VAL A 100 -5.72 7.08 -16.85
N ALA A 101 -5.09 7.91 -17.70
CA ALA A 101 -4.75 9.29 -17.39
C ALA A 101 -5.99 10.16 -17.12
N SER A 102 -7.14 9.85 -17.72
CA SER A 102 -8.40 10.58 -17.43
C SER A 102 -8.89 10.39 -15.97
N TYR A 103 -8.40 9.34 -15.30
CA TYR A 103 -8.64 9.07 -13.87
C TYR A 103 -7.53 9.63 -12.96
N GLY A 104 -6.57 10.38 -13.51
CA GLY A 104 -5.41 10.90 -12.77
C GLY A 104 -4.40 9.83 -12.35
N LEU A 105 -4.43 8.67 -13.01
CA LEU A 105 -3.53 7.54 -12.77
C LEU A 105 -2.54 7.38 -13.91
N LEU A 106 -1.45 6.66 -13.65
CA LEU A 106 -0.43 6.30 -14.64
C LEU A 106 -0.40 4.79 -14.80
N LEU A 107 -0.04 4.34 -16.01
CA LEU A 107 0.27 2.93 -16.22
C LEU A 107 1.55 2.56 -15.47
N SER A 108 1.49 1.45 -14.74
CA SER A 108 2.65 0.87 -14.08
C SER A 108 3.55 0.20 -15.13
N ASP A 109 4.86 0.32 -14.94
CA ASP A 109 5.85 -0.43 -15.72
C ASP A 109 6.00 -1.89 -15.26
N ASP A 110 5.41 -2.24 -14.11
CA ASP A 110 5.36 -3.61 -13.63
C ASP A 110 4.45 -4.44 -14.54
N HIS A 111 4.98 -5.58 -15.02
CA HIS A 111 4.15 -6.61 -15.63
C HIS A 111 3.22 -7.22 -14.57
N PRO A 112 1.89 -7.15 -14.76
CA PRO A 112 0.95 -7.79 -13.84
C PRO A 112 1.15 -9.31 -13.82
N VAL A 113 1.09 -9.91 -12.63
CA VAL A 113 1.04 -11.37 -12.51
C VAL A 113 -0.38 -11.81 -12.82
N THR A 114 -0.60 -12.38 -14.00
CA THR A 114 -1.91 -12.85 -14.45
C THR A 114 -2.04 -14.36 -14.22
N ALA A 115 -3.16 -14.80 -13.65
CA ALA A 115 -3.37 -16.23 -13.32
C ALA A 115 -3.67 -17.11 -14.54
N ALA A 116 -4.10 -16.50 -15.64
CA ALA A 116 -4.48 -17.19 -16.88
C ALA A 116 -3.74 -16.57 -18.07
N PRO A 117 -3.46 -17.33 -19.13
CA PRO A 117 -2.95 -16.76 -20.38
C PRO A 117 -3.86 -15.65 -20.90
N VAL A 118 -3.27 -14.64 -21.54
CA VAL A 118 -4.02 -13.58 -22.23
C VAL A 118 -4.58 -14.15 -23.53
N THR A 119 -5.84 -13.83 -23.84
CA THR A 119 -6.47 -14.28 -25.08
C THR A 119 -5.78 -13.63 -26.29
N PRO A 120 -5.39 -14.40 -27.32
CA PRO A 120 -4.79 -13.82 -28.52
C PRO A 120 -5.66 -12.73 -29.15
N GLY A 121 -5.03 -11.65 -29.60
CA GLY A 121 -5.73 -10.49 -30.17
C GLY A 121 -6.39 -9.58 -29.12
N THR A 122 -6.15 -9.81 -27.83
CA THR A 122 -6.60 -8.93 -26.74
C THR A 122 -5.40 -8.38 -25.98
N VAL A 123 -5.65 -7.26 -25.30
CA VAL A 123 -4.76 -6.71 -24.28
C VAL A 123 -5.51 -6.81 -22.95
N ARG A 124 -4.87 -7.37 -21.94
CA ARG A 124 -5.38 -7.47 -20.59
C ARG A 124 -4.96 -6.24 -19.79
N VAL A 125 -5.94 -5.47 -19.33
CA VAL A 125 -5.74 -4.39 -18.36
C VAL A 125 -5.97 -4.96 -16.97
N VAL A 126 -4.99 -4.82 -16.09
CA VAL A 126 -5.05 -5.32 -14.71
C VAL A 126 -5.03 -4.15 -13.74
N VAL A 127 -6.03 -4.10 -12.88
CA VAL A 127 -6.10 -3.17 -11.75
C VAL A 127 -5.74 -3.94 -10.48
N SER A 128 -4.60 -3.58 -9.89
CA SER A 128 -4.13 -4.10 -8.61
C SER A 128 -4.49 -3.12 -7.49
N ARG A 129 -5.36 -3.56 -6.57
CA ARG A 129 -5.70 -2.84 -5.34
C ARG A 129 -5.02 -3.51 -4.15
N MET A 130 -4.37 -2.71 -3.30
CA MET A 130 -3.74 -3.20 -2.07
C MET A 130 -4.30 -2.47 -0.85
N HIS A 131 -4.38 -3.19 0.26
CA HIS A 131 -4.77 -2.64 1.55
C HIS A 131 -3.87 -3.20 2.65
N ALA A 132 -3.36 -2.33 3.52
CA ALA A 132 -2.61 -2.72 4.72
C ALA A 132 -3.54 -2.68 5.94
N ARG A 133 -3.48 -3.69 6.80
CA ARG A 133 -4.15 -3.69 8.11
C ARG A 133 -3.29 -4.42 9.11
N VAL A 134 -3.46 -4.11 10.39
CA VAL A 134 -2.78 -4.84 11.47
C VAL A 134 -3.81 -5.72 12.17
N PRO A 135 -3.83 -7.04 11.92
CA PRO A 135 -4.76 -7.94 12.58
C PRO A 135 -4.54 -7.97 14.09
N GLY A 136 -5.61 -8.15 14.85
CA GLY A 136 -5.52 -8.28 16.31
C GLY A 136 -5.44 -6.96 17.09
N CYS A 137 -5.35 -5.81 16.42
CA CYS A 137 -5.37 -4.50 17.09
C CYS A 137 -6.78 -3.89 17.18
N PRO A 138 -7.11 -3.17 18.27
CA PRO A 138 -6.32 -3.03 19.49
C PRO A 138 -6.33 -4.33 20.32
N ASP A 139 -5.22 -4.61 21.02
CA ASP A 139 -5.06 -5.83 21.82
C ASP A 139 -4.91 -5.52 23.31
N TRP A 140 -5.95 -5.77 24.07
CA TRP A 140 -5.99 -5.63 25.54
C TRP A 140 -6.13 -6.99 26.23
N SER A 141 -5.65 -8.06 25.60
CA SER A 141 -5.74 -9.41 26.15
C SER A 141 -4.93 -9.61 27.43
N ARG A 142 -3.94 -8.75 27.72
CA ARG A 142 -3.23 -8.70 29.00
C ARG A 142 -3.40 -7.36 29.70
N ASP A 143 -3.45 -7.42 31.02
CA ASP A 143 -3.36 -6.25 31.89
C ASP A 143 -1.95 -5.63 31.78
N ALA A 144 -1.87 -4.30 31.75
CA ALA A 144 -0.60 -3.56 31.69
C ALA A 144 -0.03 -3.24 33.08
N SER A 145 -0.77 -3.50 34.18
CA SER A 145 -0.41 -3.10 35.53
C SER A 145 0.61 -4.01 36.22
N HIS A 146 0.59 -5.32 35.94
CA HIS A 146 1.47 -6.31 36.57
C HIS A 146 2.06 -7.26 35.52
N GLU A 147 3.36 -7.14 35.27
CA GLU A 147 4.09 -7.97 34.31
C GLU A 147 5.40 -8.44 34.94
N PHE A 148 5.48 -9.73 35.27
CA PHE A 148 6.64 -10.33 35.93
C PHE A 148 7.51 -11.14 34.96
N ASP A 149 7.00 -11.42 33.75
CA ASP A 149 7.67 -12.24 32.74
C ASP A 149 8.41 -11.39 31.69
N ALA A 150 8.59 -10.10 31.98
CA ALA A 150 9.30 -9.12 31.15
C ALA A 150 8.75 -9.00 29.71
N ASN A 151 7.46 -9.28 29.51
CA ASN A 151 6.82 -9.04 28.22
C ASN A 151 6.57 -7.54 27.97
N THR A 152 6.59 -7.13 26.71
CA THR A 152 5.94 -5.86 26.31
C THR A 152 4.42 -5.99 26.43
N SER A 153 3.73 -4.84 26.55
CA SER A 153 2.26 -4.79 26.60
C SER A 153 1.62 -5.58 25.44
N SER A 154 0.47 -6.21 25.66
CA SER A 154 -0.28 -6.87 24.58
C SER A 154 -0.61 -5.93 23.43
N ASN A 155 -0.80 -4.63 23.72
CA ASN A 155 -1.08 -3.60 22.72
C ASN A 155 0.20 -2.97 22.12
N PHE A 156 1.38 -3.51 22.43
CA PHE A 156 2.66 -2.95 22.00
C PHE A 156 2.75 -2.89 20.48
N GLY A 157 3.01 -1.69 19.95
CA GLY A 157 3.11 -1.44 18.51
C GLY A 157 1.78 -1.29 17.77
N CYS A 158 0.62 -1.58 18.36
CA CYS A 158 -0.67 -1.45 17.67
C CYS A 158 -0.88 -0.03 17.15
N ALA A 159 -0.80 1.00 18.01
CA ALA A 159 -1.05 2.39 17.58
C ALA A 159 -0.10 2.84 16.46
N VAL A 160 1.19 2.50 16.57
CA VAL A 160 2.20 2.88 15.57
C VAL A 160 1.95 2.15 14.25
N ASN A 161 1.76 0.83 14.30
CA ASN A 161 1.63 0.02 13.09
C ASN A 161 0.28 0.20 12.40
N THR A 162 -0.81 0.47 13.14
CA THR A 162 -2.11 0.80 12.54
C THR A 162 -2.08 2.16 11.87
N ASN A 163 -1.43 3.15 12.49
CA ASN A 163 -1.24 4.47 11.87
C ASN A 163 -0.33 4.36 10.64
N LEU A 164 0.75 3.59 10.71
CA LEU A 164 1.61 3.35 9.56
C LEU A 164 0.83 2.69 8.40
N ALA A 165 0.03 1.65 8.69
CA ALA A 165 -0.80 0.99 7.70
C ALA A 165 -1.84 1.93 7.06
N ALA A 166 -2.37 2.90 7.82
CA ALA A 166 -3.33 3.89 7.33
C ALA A 166 -2.69 5.06 6.55
N MET A 167 -1.46 5.45 6.89
CA MET A 167 -0.77 6.59 6.26
C MET A 167 -0.03 6.23 4.97
N VAL A 168 0.40 4.98 4.81
CA VAL A 168 1.18 4.55 3.64
C VAL A 168 0.31 4.58 2.38
N ALA A 169 0.67 5.47 1.44
CA ALA A 169 -0.03 5.64 0.17
C ALA A 169 -0.04 4.36 -0.69
N ARG A 170 1.06 3.60 -0.69
CA ARG A 170 1.19 2.33 -1.44
C ARG A 170 1.50 1.18 -0.49
N PRO A 171 0.49 0.41 -0.05
CA PRO A 171 0.68 -0.69 0.90
C PRO A 171 1.73 -1.73 0.47
N GLY A 172 1.93 -1.95 -0.84
CA GLY A 172 2.93 -2.89 -1.35
C GLY A 172 4.38 -2.54 -0.97
N ASP A 173 4.66 -1.28 -0.66
CA ASP A 173 5.98 -0.80 -0.26
C ASP A 173 6.36 -1.33 1.12
N LEU A 174 5.38 -1.71 1.97
CA LEU A 174 5.63 -2.37 3.26
C LEU A 174 6.20 -3.79 3.11
N VAL A 175 6.06 -4.41 1.94
CA VAL A 175 6.55 -5.78 1.69
C VAL A 175 7.85 -5.77 0.91
N ARG A 176 7.91 -5.01 -0.19
CA ARG A 176 9.04 -5.05 -1.13
C ARG A 176 9.96 -3.84 -1.04
N GLY A 177 9.54 -2.77 -0.35
CA GLY A 177 10.18 -1.47 -0.49
C GLY A 177 9.99 -0.90 -1.90
N VAL A 178 10.72 0.18 -2.18
CA VAL A 178 10.73 0.83 -3.49
C VAL A 178 12.18 0.84 -3.96
N ASP A 179 12.42 0.38 -5.18
CA ASP A 179 13.72 0.54 -5.81
C ASP A 179 13.99 2.03 -6.07
N HIS A 180 15.26 2.40 -6.17
CA HIS A 180 15.65 3.79 -6.40
C HIS A 180 15.04 4.31 -7.71
N ASP A 181 14.09 5.23 -7.63
CA ASP A 181 13.52 5.90 -8.79
C ASP A 181 14.59 6.85 -9.38
N PRO A 182 14.98 6.74 -10.68
CA PRO A 182 15.82 7.75 -11.34
C PRO A 182 15.20 9.17 -11.31
N ILE A 183 13.89 9.24 -11.07
CA ILE A 183 13.06 10.32 -10.55
C ILE A 183 13.78 11.38 -9.69
N SER A 184 14.15 10.94 -8.50
CA SER A 184 14.65 11.77 -7.41
C SER A 184 16.00 11.25 -6.96
N ASP A 185 17.05 11.58 -7.71
CA ASP A 185 18.40 11.41 -7.22
C ASP A 185 18.71 12.56 -6.23
N PRO A 186 18.81 12.27 -4.91
CA PRO A 186 19.10 13.30 -3.91
C PRO A 186 20.43 14.01 -4.18
N VAL A 187 21.38 13.37 -4.88
CA VAL A 187 22.64 13.98 -5.30
C VAL A 187 22.41 15.03 -6.38
N LEU A 188 21.60 14.74 -7.39
CA LEU A 188 21.21 15.72 -8.42
C LEU A 188 20.43 16.89 -7.81
N THR A 189 19.48 16.63 -6.92
CA THR A 189 18.73 17.68 -6.22
C THR A 189 19.66 18.55 -5.36
N ALA A 190 20.57 17.93 -4.60
CA ALA A 190 21.55 18.67 -3.79
C ALA A 190 22.48 19.54 -4.66
N LYS A 191 22.92 19.03 -5.82
CA LYS A 191 23.72 19.79 -6.79
C LYS A 191 22.97 21.01 -7.34
N ALA A 192 21.69 20.86 -7.68
CA ALA A 192 20.87 21.97 -8.16
C ALA A 192 20.69 23.07 -7.08
N ILE A 193 20.47 22.66 -5.83
CA ILE A 193 20.36 23.58 -4.68
C ILE A 193 21.70 24.30 -4.45
N ASP A 194 22.82 23.58 -4.48
CA ASP A 194 24.16 24.15 -4.31
C ASP A 194 24.49 25.15 -5.44
N ALA A 195 24.18 24.81 -6.69
CA ALA A 195 24.32 25.70 -7.83
C ALA A 195 23.47 26.97 -7.69
N TYR A 196 22.23 26.84 -7.21
CA TYR A 196 21.37 28.00 -6.92
C TYR A 196 21.97 28.89 -5.83
N ARG A 197 22.44 28.30 -4.72
CA ARG A 197 23.05 29.02 -3.59
C ARG A 197 24.35 29.74 -3.97
N LYS A 198 25.15 29.14 -4.85
CA LYS A 198 26.42 29.70 -5.32
C LYS A 198 26.26 30.70 -6.46
N LYS A 199 25.06 30.84 -7.03
CA LYS A 199 24.82 31.75 -8.15
C LYS A 199 25.06 33.20 -7.69
N PRO A 200 26.04 33.92 -8.26
CA PRO A 200 26.30 35.30 -7.88
C PRO A 200 25.09 36.19 -8.23
N ALA A 201 24.79 37.15 -7.36
CA ALA A 201 23.70 38.09 -7.58
C ALA A 201 23.92 38.88 -8.87
N THR A 202 22.87 39.09 -9.67
CA THR A 202 22.95 39.77 -10.98
C THR A 202 23.41 41.24 -10.92
N GLY A 203 23.52 41.82 -9.73
CA GLY A 203 24.11 43.15 -9.49
C GLY A 203 25.53 43.14 -8.91
N ALA A 204 26.17 41.97 -8.77
CA ALA A 204 27.53 41.84 -8.23
C ALA A 204 28.64 42.06 -9.27
N GLY A 205 28.29 42.29 -10.54
CA GLY A 205 29.23 42.68 -11.59
C GLY A 205 29.52 44.19 -11.56
N ALA A 206 30.66 44.60 -12.13
CA ALA A 206 30.92 46.01 -12.39
C ALA A 206 29.86 46.55 -13.37
N LEU A 207 29.25 47.68 -13.04
CA LEU A 207 28.33 48.39 -13.94
C LEU A 207 29.09 48.80 -15.21
N GLU A 208 28.56 48.49 -16.40
CA GLU A 208 29.12 49.02 -17.64
C GLU A 208 29.07 50.55 -17.61
N GLN A 209 30.23 51.19 -17.74
CA GLN A 209 30.30 52.64 -17.90
C GLN A 209 29.86 53.02 -19.31
N VAL A 210 28.59 53.37 -19.47
CA VAL A 210 28.10 54.02 -20.69
C VAL A 210 28.49 55.50 -20.64
N SER A 211 29.54 55.88 -21.36
CA SER A 211 29.92 57.27 -21.55
C SER A 211 29.01 57.92 -22.59
N ALA A 212 28.24 58.93 -22.17
CA ALA A 212 27.46 59.75 -23.08
C ALA A 212 28.42 60.61 -23.93
N LYS A 213 28.59 60.25 -25.20
CA LYS A 213 29.28 61.09 -26.18
C LYS A 213 28.44 62.36 -26.39
N GLY A 214 28.88 63.46 -25.79
CA GLY A 214 28.24 64.76 -25.95
C GLY A 214 28.19 65.17 -27.42
N GLY A 215 26.97 65.37 -27.93
CA GLY A 215 26.73 65.94 -29.24
C GLY A 215 26.95 67.46 -29.20
N ARG A 216 27.84 67.94 -30.07
CA ARG A 216 27.96 69.36 -30.43
C ARG A 216 27.28 69.57 -31.77
#